data_AF-A0A941GSP9-F1
#
_entry.id   AF-A0A941GSP9-F1
#
_cell.length_a   1.000
_cell.length_b   1.000
_cell.length_c   1.000
_cell.angle_alpha   90.00
_cell.angle_beta   90.00
_cell.angle_gamma   90.00
#
_symmetry.space_group_name_H-M   'P 1'
#
loop_
_entity.id
_entity.type
_entity.pdbx_description
1 polymer ?
#
loop_
_entity_poly.entity_id
_entity_poly.type
_entity_poly.pdbx_seq_one_letter_code
_entity_poly.pdbx_strand_id
1 'polypeptide(L)' 'MGKAQEAMGEIEAAIANYEKAIKFNRKSSRLYRILGDGFRQIGAVEKAVNAYEQGIELGSKPLSQNKRSSR' A
#
# COMPACT_ATOMS: atom_id res chain seq x y z
N MET A 1 26.91 9.69 -6.16
CA MET A 1 25.89 8.78 -6.71
C MET A 1 25.48 7.67 -5.72
N GLY A 2 26.34 7.24 -4.75
CA GLY A 2 26.04 6.13 -3.84
C GLY A 2 24.78 6.24 -2.96
N LYS A 3 24.59 7.34 -2.22
CA LYS A 3 23.50 7.44 -1.21
C LYS A 3 22.08 7.26 -1.77
N ALA A 4 21.82 7.71 -2.99
CA ALA A 4 20.51 7.60 -3.62
C ALA A 4 20.22 6.16 -4.09
N GLN A 5 21.26 5.45 -4.55
CA GLN A 5 21.15 4.06 -5.01
C GLN A 5 20.99 3.10 -3.82
N GLU A 6 21.70 3.33 -2.71
CA GLU A 6 21.50 2.58 -1.47
C GLU A 6 20.07 2.75 -0.93
N ALA A 7 19.58 3.99 -0.86
CA ALA A 7 18.22 4.27 -0.41
C ALA A 7 17.16 3.57 -1.29
N MET A 8 17.34 3.53 -2.61
CA MET A 8 16.43 2.81 -3.51
C MET A 8 16.40 1.31 -3.19
N GLY A 9 17.56 0.67 -3.01
CA GLY A 9 17.65 -0.76 -2.67
C GLY A 9 17.03 -1.09 -1.32
N GLU A 10 17.21 -0.23 -0.32
CA GLU A 10 16.56 -0.39 0.99
C GLU A 10 15.03 -0.26 0.90
N ILE A 11 14.53 0.67 0.07
CA ILE A 11 13.09 0.85 -0.14
C ILE A 11 12.49 -0.34 -0.88
N GLU A 12 13.17 -0.91 -1.89
CA GLU A 12 12.72 -2.13 -2.56
C GLU A 12 12.63 -3.32 -1.59
N ALA A 13 13.62 -3.49 -0.71
CA ALA A 13 13.58 -4.49 0.35
C ALA A 13 12.42 -4.25 1.34
N ALA A 14 12.15 -2.99 1.68
CA ALA A 14 11.03 -2.61 2.54
C ALA A 14 9.68 -2.94 1.89
N ILE A 15 9.50 -2.65 0.59
CA ILE A 15 8.30 -3.01 -0.19
C ILE A 15 8.04 -4.51 -0.10
N ALA A 16 9.06 -5.36 -0.33
CA ALA A 16 8.91 -6.81 -0.24
C ALA A 16 8.48 -7.28 1.17
N ASN A 17 8.97 -6.62 2.21
CA ASN A 17 8.54 -6.90 3.59
C ASN A 17 7.09 -6.47 3.83
N TYR A 18 6.66 -5.31 3.30
CA TYR A 18 5.27 -4.87 3.39
C TYR A 18 4.32 -5.79 2.63
N GLU A 19 4.70 -6.29 1.45
CA GLU A 19 3.90 -7.28 0.71
C GLU A 19 3.71 -8.57 1.50
N LYS A 20 4.77 -9.07 2.15
CA LYS A 20 4.66 -10.21 3.07
C LYS A 20 3.73 -9.88 4.24
N ALA A 21 3.89 -8.72 4.87
CA ALA A 21 3.02 -8.29 5.97
C ALA A 21 1.56 -8.19 5.55
N ILE A 22 1.28 -7.73 4.33
CA ILE A 22 -0.08 -7.70 3.75
C ILE A 22 -0.61 -9.13 3.58
N LYS A 23 0.20 -10.11 3.15
CA LYS A 23 -0.25 -11.52 3.08
C LYS A 23 -0.73 -12.04 4.44
N PHE A 24 -0.07 -11.65 5.53
CA PHE A 24 -0.48 -12.01 6.89
C PHE A 24 -1.65 -11.15 7.42
N ASN A 25 -1.70 -9.86 7.09
CA ASN A 25 -2.73 -8.93 7.53
C ASN A 25 -3.31 -8.13 6.35
N ARG A 26 -4.15 -8.81 5.56
CA ARG A 26 -4.76 -8.29 4.32
C ARG A 26 -5.77 -7.16 4.53
N LYS A 27 -6.10 -6.82 5.78
CA LYS A 27 -7.14 -5.82 6.12
C LYS A 27 -6.56 -4.52 6.68
N SER A 28 -5.24 -4.37 6.69
CA SER A 28 -4.61 -3.17 7.23
C SER A 28 -4.43 -2.10 6.17
N SER A 29 -5.36 -1.13 6.12
CA SER A 29 -5.26 0.06 5.26
C SER A 29 -3.93 0.80 5.42
N ARG A 30 -3.34 0.76 6.63
CA ARG A 30 -2.04 1.33 6.94
C ARG A 30 -0.90 0.67 6.17
N LEU A 31 -0.92 -0.66 6.01
CA LEU A 31 0.13 -1.38 5.26
C LEU A 31 0.11 -1.00 3.79
N TYR A 32 -1.07 -0.87 3.20
CA TYR A 32 -1.25 -0.43 1.82
C TYR A 32 -0.80 1.01 1.60
N ARG A 33 -1.04 1.92 2.56
CA ARG A 33 -0.49 3.28 2.53
C ARG A 33 1.03 3.28 2.52
N ILE A 34 1.65 2.51 3.42
CA ILE A 34 3.12 2.42 3.51
C ILE A 34 3.71 1.78 2.24
N LEU A 35 3.04 0.79 1.66
CA LEU A 35 3.42 0.18 0.39
C LEU A 35 3.38 1.20 -0.75
N GLY A 36 2.35 2.04 -0.82
CA GLY A 36 2.24 3.13 -1.78
C GLY A 36 3.34 4.18 -1.60
N ASP A 37 3.69 4.53 -0.36
CA ASP A 37 4.78 5.47 -0.07
C ASP A 37 6.14 4.90 -0.56
N GLY A 38 6.36 3.59 -0.38
CA GLY A 38 7.55 2.90 -0.90
C GLY A 38 7.61 2.94 -2.42
N PHE A 39 6.52 2.56 -3.10
CA PHE A 39 6.46 2.61 -4.57
C PHE A 39 6.67 4.03 -5.12
N ARG A 40 6.13 5.05 -4.45
CA ARG A 40 6.32 6.45 -4.85
C ARG A 40 7.79 6.88 -4.75
N GLN A 41 8.52 6.44 -3.72
CA GLN A 41 9.93 6.80 -3.54
C GLN A 41 10.86 6.16 -4.58
N ILE A 42 10.53 4.96 -5.09
CA ILE A 42 11.28 4.33 -6.20
C ILE A 42 10.81 4.80 -7.59
N GLY A 43 9.86 5.74 -7.66
CA GLY A 43 9.31 6.25 -8.91
C GLY A 43 8.25 5.35 -9.58
N ALA A 44 7.83 4.27 -8.93
CA ALA A 44 6.78 3.37 -9.41
C ALA A 44 5.37 3.93 -9.14
N VAL A 45 5.04 5.06 -9.76
CA VAL A 45 3.83 5.84 -9.48
C VAL A 45 2.55 5.02 -9.71
N GLU A 46 2.45 4.25 -10.78
CA GLU A 46 1.27 3.41 -11.06
C GLU A 46 1.02 2.37 -9.96
N LYS A 47 2.09 1.73 -9.46
CA LYS A 47 1.99 0.78 -8.35
C LYS A 47 1.62 1.47 -7.05
N ALA A 48 2.11 2.69 -6.83
CA ALA A 48 1.77 3.50 -5.67
C ALA A 48 0.28 3.83 -5.64
N VAL A 49 -0.29 4.27 -6.77
CA VAL A 49 -1.72 4.57 -6.89
C VAL A 49 -2.58 3.35 -6.55
N ASN A 50 -2.30 2.20 -7.16
CA ASN A 50 -3.04 0.97 -6.88
C ASN A 50 -2.96 0.56 -5.39
N ALA A 51 -1.77 0.67 -4.78
CA ALA A 51 -1.60 0.41 -3.35
C ALA A 51 -2.44 1.35 -2.49
N TYR A 52 -2.46 2.66 -2.79
CA TYR A 52 -3.30 3.61 -2.07
C TYR A 52 -4.80 3.34 -2.25
N GLU A 53 -5.24 3.02 -3.46
CA GLU A 53 -6.64 2.69 -3.75
C GLU A 53 -7.10 1.49 -2.94
N GLN A 54 -6.30 0.42 -2.86
CA GLN A 54 -6.63 -0.72 -1.99
C GLN A 54 -6.62 -0.36 -0.50
N GLY A 55 -5.69 0.49 -0.06
CA GLY A 55 -5.69 1.00 1.30
C GLY A 55 -6.95 1.81 1.64
N ILE A 56 -7.41 2.64 0.69
CA ILE A 56 -8.63 3.42 0.79
C ILE A 56 -9.85 2.50 0.76
N GLU A 57 -9.91 1.47 -0.09
CA GLU A 57 -11.03 0.52 -0.13
C GLU A 57 -11.14 -0.27 1.20
N LEU A 58 -10.01 -0.61 1.80
CA LEU A 58 -9.96 -1.30 3.09
C LEU A 58 -10.29 -0.40 4.28
N GLY A 59 -9.83 0.86 4.27
CA GLY A 59 -10.09 1.83 5.34
C GLY A 59 -11.44 2.52 5.22
N SER A 60 -11.93 2.70 3.98
CA SER A 60 -13.25 3.24 3.64
C SER A 60 -14.32 2.17 3.59
N LYS A 61 -13.99 0.88 3.75
CA LYS A 61 -14.96 -0.11 4.22
C LYS A 61 -15.46 0.41 5.56
N PRO A 62 -16.66 1.01 5.61
CA PRO A 62 -17.21 1.33 6.91
C PRO A 62 -17.47 -0.02 7.57
N LEU A 63 -17.51 -0.07 8.91
CA LEU A 63 -18.13 -1.19 9.62
C LEU A 63 -19.59 -1.46 9.15
N SER A 64 -20.12 -0.67 8.22
CA SER A 64 -21.33 -0.92 7.45
C SER A 64 -21.11 -1.99 6.36
N GLN A 65 -21.11 -3.27 6.75
CA GLN A 65 -22.22 -4.04 6.22
C GLN A 65 -23.47 -3.33 6.73
N ASN A 66 -24.15 -2.56 5.88
CA ASN A 66 -25.59 -2.28 5.95
C ASN A 66 -25.91 -0.95 5.24
N LYS A 67 -25.98 -0.98 3.91
CA LYS A 67 -27.16 -0.62 3.09
C LYS A 67 -26.93 -1.33 1.75
N ARG A 68 -27.60 -2.44 1.39
CA ARG A 68 -29.04 -2.49 1.06
C ARG A 68 -29.60 -1.09 0.84
N SER A 69 -29.33 -0.51 -0.32
CA SER A 69 -30.28 0.40 -0.95
C SER A 69 -29.94 0.46 -2.44
N SER A 70 -30.66 -0.33 -3.23
CA SER A 70 -31.82 0.13 -4.01
C SER A 70 -31.40 0.65 -5.38
N ARG A 71 -31.40 -0.26 -6.36
CA ARG A 71 -32.22 -0.07 -7.55
C ARG A 71 -33.00 -1.35 -7.80
#